data_AF-A0A9Q9LV99-F1
#
_entry.id   AF-A0A9Q9LV99-F1
#
_cell.length_a   1.000
_cell.length_b   1.000
_cell.length_c   1.000
_cell.angle_alpha   90.00
_cell.angle_beta   90.00
_cell.angle_gamma   90.00
#
_symmetry.space_group_name_H-M   'P 1'
#
loop_
_entity.id
_entity.type
_entity.pdbx_description
1 polymer ?
#
loop_
_entity_poly.entity_id
_entity_poly.type
_entity_poly.pdbx_seq_one_letter_code
_entity_poly.pdbx_strand_id
1 'polypeptide(L)'
;MLLGCGCVVIWFGFSLFLFAVLISLSLTDLRRRIIPNTHILALLIGGICFSWVYDTAGIAPRMVASLGLLAAGLLVAGIAARLLRREALGMGDVKLYAVAALWLGLSPMPLVLTTASALALVALMFGLEKQGAPLAFGPYLSVAIFGAWLWQMVGGQA
;
A
#
# COMPACT_ATOMS: atom_id res chain seq x y z
N MET A 1 1.93 -32.15 7.45
CA MET A 1 0.74 -31.86 8.28
C MET A 1 1.03 -30.98 9.51
N LEU A 2 2.20 -31.05 10.16
CA LEU A 2 2.59 -30.10 11.24
C LEU A 2 3.13 -28.73 10.75
N LEU A 3 3.38 -28.58 9.44
CA LEU A 3 3.79 -27.32 8.80
C LEU A 3 2.62 -26.33 8.56
N GLY A 4 1.36 -26.76 8.75
CA GLY A 4 0.18 -25.93 8.45
C GLY A 4 -0.18 -24.93 9.54
N CYS A 5 -0.05 -25.30 10.83
CA CYS A 5 -0.54 -24.46 11.93
C CYS A 5 0.38 -23.25 12.20
N GLY A 6 1.71 -23.45 12.13
CA GLY A 6 2.69 -22.37 12.33
C GLY A 6 2.66 -21.31 11.22
N CYS A 7 2.52 -21.74 9.96
CA CYS A 7 2.42 -20.86 8.81
C CYS A 7 1.19 -19.93 8.91
N VAL A 8 0.04 -20.50 9.30
CA VAL A 8 -1.21 -19.75 9.48
C VAL A 8 -1.09 -18.71 10.60
N VAL A 9 -0.53 -19.08 11.76
CA VAL A 9 -0.35 -18.15 12.89
C VAL A 9 0.58 -16.99 12.51
N ILE A 10 1.67 -17.27 11.79
CA ILE A 10 2.59 -16.25 11.30
C ILE A 10 1.87 -15.29 10.34
N TRP A 11 1.10 -15.82 9.39
CA TRP A 11 0.27 -15.02 8.47
C TRP A 11 -0.72 -14.12 9.21
N PHE A 12 -1.46 -14.65 10.18
CA PHE A 12 -2.38 -13.86 10.99
C PHE A 12 -1.67 -12.74 11.77
N GLY A 13 -0.47 -13.00 12.32
CA GLY A 13 0.32 -11.98 13.00
C GLY A 13 0.72 -10.83 12.08
N PHE A 14 1.22 -11.14 10.88
CA PHE A 14 1.55 -10.13 9.86
C PHE A 14 0.32 -9.40 9.32
N SER A 15 -0.81 -10.09 9.14
CA SER A 15 -2.09 -9.46 8.78
C SER A 15 -2.53 -8.42 9.80
N LEU A 16 -2.46 -8.76 11.10
CA LEU A 16 -2.85 -7.84 12.18
C LEU A 16 -1.91 -6.64 12.26
N PHE A 17 -0.60 -6.86 12.09
CA PHE A 17 0.38 -5.79 12.00
C PHE A 17 0.10 -4.86 10.83
N LEU A 18 -0.08 -5.42 9.63
CA LEU A 18 -0.38 -4.65 8.42
C LEU A 18 -1.66 -3.83 8.60
N PHE A 19 -2.73 -4.45 9.12
CA PHE A 19 -3.98 -3.77 9.42
C PHE A 19 -3.81 -2.62 10.42
N ALA A 20 -3.10 -2.86 11.53
CA ALA A 20 -2.88 -1.86 12.58
C ALA A 20 -2.08 -0.63 12.07
N VAL A 21 -1.08 -0.85 11.22
CA VAL A 21 -0.32 0.26 10.63
C VAL A 21 -1.14 1.00 9.58
N LEU A 22 -1.88 0.29 8.72
CA LEU A 22 -2.74 0.89 7.69
C LEU A 22 -3.90 1.71 8.28
N ILE A 23 -4.55 1.23 9.35
CA ILE A 23 -5.61 2.00 10.01
C ILE A 23 -5.05 3.26 10.70
N SER A 24 -3.88 3.14 11.36
CA SER A 24 -3.20 4.28 11.98
C SER A 24 -2.78 5.33 10.94
N LEU A 25 -2.28 4.88 9.79
CA LEU A 25 -1.95 5.73 8.64
C LEU A 25 -3.20 6.41 8.10
N SER A 26 -4.28 5.67 7.86
CA SER A 26 -5.54 6.19 7.33
C SER A 26 -6.14 7.27 8.24
N LEU A 27 -6.15 7.05 9.56
CA LEU A 27 -6.63 8.05 10.52
C LEU A 27 -5.75 9.30 10.58
N THR A 28 -4.45 9.14 10.32
CA THR A 28 -3.51 10.28 10.27
C THR A 28 -3.71 11.07 8.97
N ASP A 29 -3.92 10.38 7.86
CA ASP A 29 -4.17 10.99 6.55
C ASP A 29 -5.50 11.76 6.53
N LEU A 30 -6.59 11.21 7.10
CA LEU A 30 -7.87 11.92 7.20
C LEU A 30 -7.79 13.20 8.05
N ARG A 31 -6.93 13.21 9.09
CA ARG A 31 -6.80 14.36 10.00
C ARG A 31 -5.83 15.42 9.51
N ARG A 32 -4.68 14.99 8.98
CA ARG A 32 -3.55 15.87 8.68
C ARG A 32 -3.18 15.91 7.20
N ARG A 33 -3.72 15.01 6.37
CA ARG A 33 -3.41 14.84 4.94
C ARG A 33 -1.92 14.69 4.66
N ILE A 34 -1.23 14.07 5.62
CA ILE A 34 0.20 13.81 5.59
C ILE A 34 0.39 12.37 6.05
N ILE A 35 1.07 11.57 5.23
CA ILE A 35 1.50 10.23 5.58
C ILE A 35 2.88 10.32 6.27
N PRO A 36 2.99 10.01 7.58
CA PRO A 36 4.26 10.10 8.27
C PRO A 36 5.24 9.04 7.77
N ASN A 37 6.51 9.42 7.64
CA ASN A 37 7.57 8.49 7.22
C ASN A 37 7.74 7.31 8.21
N THR A 38 7.33 7.46 9.46
CA THR A 38 7.38 6.40 10.48
C THR A 38 6.49 5.20 10.12
N HIS A 39 5.29 5.43 9.58
CA HIS A 39 4.40 4.36 9.15
C HIS A 39 4.94 3.64 7.91
N ILE A 40 5.49 4.40 6.96
CA ILE A 40 6.16 3.85 5.78
C ILE A 40 7.34 2.97 6.20
N LEU A 41 8.15 3.41 7.15
CA LEU A 41 9.29 2.65 7.65
C LEU A 41 8.84 1.38 8.39
N ALA A 42 7.78 1.45 9.20
CA ALA A 42 7.21 0.28 9.87
C ALA A 42 6.72 -0.76 8.86
N LEU A 43 6.04 -0.33 7.79
CA LEU A 43 5.61 -1.21 6.71
C LEU A 43 6.79 -1.77 5.91
N LEU A 44 7.84 -0.99 5.69
CA LEU A 44 9.05 -1.44 4.99
C LEU A 44 9.72 -2.57 5.75
N ILE A 45 9.99 -2.36 7.05
CA ILE A 45 10.62 -3.35 7.92
C ILE A 45 9.73 -4.59 8.02
N GLY A 46 8.43 -4.41 8.26
CA GLY A 46 7.48 -5.53 8.35
C GLY A 46 7.41 -6.35 7.06
N GLY A 47 7.42 -5.70 5.90
CA GLY A 47 7.37 -6.38 4.59
C GLY A 47 8.64 -7.15 4.26
N ILE A 48 9.81 -6.62 4.65
CA ILE A 48 11.08 -7.33 4.55
C ILE A 48 11.08 -8.53 5.49
N CYS A 49 10.68 -8.37 6.75
CA CYS A 49 10.57 -9.45 7.72
C CYS A 49 9.60 -10.55 7.24
N PHE A 50 8.42 -10.17 6.72
CA PHE A 50 7.46 -11.11 6.16
C PHE A 50 8.08 -11.92 5.01
N SER A 51 8.72 -11.22 4.06
CA SER A 51 9.34 -11.88 2.92
C SER A 51 10.50 -12.79 3.36
N TRP A 52 11.25 -12.42 4.39
CA TRP A 52 12.35 -13.25 4.93
C TRP A 52 11.86 -14.51 5.65
N VAL A 53 10.71 -14.44 6.33
CA VAL A 53 10.13 -15.57 7.06
C VAL A 53 9.35 -16.51 6.13
N TYR A 54 8.67 -15.98 5.11
CA TYR A 54 7.75 -16.76 4.29
C TYR A 54 8.37 -17.30 2.99
N ASP A 55 9.16 -16.47 2.29
CA ASP A 55 9.74 -16.84 1.00
C ASP A 55 11.01 -16.04 0.72
N THR A 56 12.14 -16.61 1.15
CA THR A 56 13.45 -15.99 0.99
C THR A 56 13.85 -15.79 -0.47
N ALA A 57 13.39 -16.66 -1.37
CA ALA A 57 13.60 -16.50 -2.82
C ALA A 57 12.75 -15.35 -3.39
N GLY A 58 11.57 -15.09 -2.80
CA GLY A 58 10.66 -14.02 -3.17
C GLY A 58 11.09 -12.61 -2.73
N ILE A 59 12.10 -12.45 -1.87
CA ILE A 59 12.56 -11.12 -1.42
C ILE A 59 13.09 -10.27 -2.57
N ALA A 60 14.00 -10.82 -3.37
CA ALA A 60 14.64 -10.08 -4.45
C ALA A 60 13.62 -9.48 -5.45
N PRO A 61 12.67 -10.25 -6.01
CA PRO A 61 11.68 -9.68 -6.92
C PRO A 61 10.74 -8.67 -6.23
N ARG A 62 10.40 -8.86 -4.94
CA ARG A 62 9.60 -7.89 -4.18
C ARG A 62 10.34 -6.58 -3.93
N MET A 63 11.64 -6.62 -3.63
CA MET A 63 12.47 -5.43 -3.48
C MET A 63 12.63 -4.68 -4.80
N VAL A 64 12.88 -5.40 -5.89
CA VAL A 64 12.93 -4.81 -7.24
C VAL A 64 11.60 -4.16 -7.60
N ALA A 65 10.48 -4.82 -7.30
CA ALA A 65 9.15 -4.26 -7.51
C ALA A 65 8.94 -2.97 -6.70
N SER A 66 9.29 -2.98 -5.41
CA SER A 66 9.16 -1.82 -4.53
C SER A 66 9.98 -0.62 -5.01
N LEU A 67 11.27 -0.84 -5.31
CA LEU A 67 12.16 0.21 -5.82
C LEU A 67 11.73 0.69 -7.20
N GLY A 68 11.31 -0.23 -8.08
CA GLY A 68 10.80 0.10 -9.41
C GLY A 68 9.55 0.97 -9.36
N LEU A 69 8.59 0.64 -8.49
CA LEU A 69 7.38 1.44 -8.29
C LEU A 69 7.68 2.79 -7.64
N LEU A 70 8.64 2.86 -6.71
CA LEU A 70 9.09 4.14 -6.14
C LEU A 70 9.69 5.03 -7.22
N ALA A 71 10.62 4.49 -8.03
CA ALA A 71 11.27 5.23 -9.10
C ALA A 71 10.26 5.69 -10.16
N ALA A 72 9.38 4.78 -10.61
CA ALA A 72 8.31 5.10 -11.55
C ALA A 72 7.35 6.17 -11.00
N GLY A 73 6.93 6.04 -9.74
CA GLY A 73 6.05 7.00 -9.08
C GLY A 73 6.68 8.37 -8.92
N LEU A 74 7.96 8.45 -8.54
CA LEU A 74 8.71 9.71 -8.46
C LEU A 74 8.86 10.37 -9.84
N LEU A 75 9.14 9.59 -10.88
CA LEU A 75 9.26 10.08 -12.25
C LEU A 75 7.91 10.63 -12.74
N VAL A 76 6.83 9.88 -12.56
CA VAL A 76 5.48 10.31 -12.93
C VAL A 76 5.07 11.55 -12.16
N ALA A 77 5.30 11.59 -10.84
CA ALA A 77 4.99 12.77 -10.03
C ALA A 77 5.79 13.99 -10.45
N GLY A 78 7.08 13.84 -10.80
CA GLY A 78 7.93 14.91 -11.30
C GLY A 78 7.49 15.46 -12.66
N ILE A 79 7.14 14.58 -13.60
CA ILE A 79 6.61 14.97 -14.91
C ILE A 79 5.25 15.68 -14.74
N ALA A 80 4.34 15.08 -13.97
CA ALA A 80 3.02 15.65 -13.72
C ALA A 80 3.11 17.01 -13.03
N ALA A 81 4.01 17.18 -12.07
CA ALA A 81 4.21 18.46 -11.39
C ALA A 81 4.69 19.57 -12.34
N ARG A 82 5.58 19.23 -13.29
CA ARG A 82 6.05 20.17 -14.32
C ARG A 82 4.94 20.55 -15.30
N LEU A 83 4.15 19.57 -15.75
CA LEU A 83 3.06 19.80 -16.70
C LEU A 83 1.91 20.60 -16.08
N LEU A 84 1.52 20.25 -14.85
CA LEU A 84 0.37 20.85 -14.16
C LEU A 84 0.74 22.11 -13.37
N ARG A 85 2.04 22.44 -13.28
CA ARG A 85 2.60 23.56 -12.49
C ARG A 85 2.14 23.58 -11.02
N ARG A 86 1.81 22.41 -10.49
CA ARG A 86 1.37 22.18 -9.11
C ARG A 86 1.72 20.76 -8.70
N GLU A 87 1.84 20.50 -7.41
CA GLU A 87 1.98 19.13 -6.92
C GLU A 87 0.76 18.31 -7.32
N ALA A 88 0.98 17.33 -8.18
CA ALA A 88 -0.08 16.52 -8.78
C ALA A 88 -0.32 15.20 -8.04
N LEU A 89 0.72 14.67 -7.39
CA LEU A 89 0.68 13.39 -6.69
C LEU A 89 1.23 13.55 -5.26
N GLY A 90 0.53 13.00 -4.28
CA GLY A 90 0.99 12.95 -2.91
C GLY A 90 2.22 12.06 -2.77
N MET A 91 3.36 12.64 -2.36
CA MET A 91 4.60 11.87 -2.16
C MET A 91 4.46 10.79 -1.08
N GLY A 92 3.55 10.98 -0.13
CA GLY A 92 3.18 9.96 0.84
C GLY A 92 2.57 8.72 0.18
N ASP A 93 1.65 8.92 -0.75
CA ASP A 93 0.92 7.85 -1.44
C ASP A 93 1.85 7.02 -2.33
N VAL A 94 2.79 7.68 -3.02
CA VAL A 94 3.83 7.00 -3.81
C VAL A 94 4.64 6.05 -2.93
N LYS A 95 5.08 6.54 -1.76
CA LYS A 95 5.87 5.72 -0.83
C LYS A 95 5.06 4.57 -0.26
N LEU A 96 3.79 4.81 0.10
CA LEU A 96 2.90 3.77 0.60
C LEU A 96 2.69 2.67 -0.45
N TYR A 97 2.40 3.05 -1.69
CA TYR A 97 2.21 2.13 -2.80
C TYR A 97 3.49 1.34 -3.11
N ALA A 98 4.65 1.99 -3.10
CA ALA A 98 5.93 1.33 -3.28
C ALA A 98 6.22 0.29 -2.19
N VAL A 99 5.96 0.62 -0.92
CA VAL A 99 6.17 -0.31 0.19
C VAL A 99 5.15 -1.45 0.16
N ALA A 100 3.92 -1.22 -0.31
CA ALA A 100 2.91 -2.26 -0.45
C ALA A 100 3.36 -3.41 -1.37
N ALA A 101 4.21 -3.15 -2.36
CA ALA A 101 4.78 -4.20 -3.21
C ALA A 101 5.71 -5.17 -2.48
N LEU A 102 6.28 -4.80 -1.32
CA LEU A 102 7.03 -5.75 -0.48
C LEU A 102 6.10 -6.79 0.17
N TRP A 103 4.87 -6.39 0.47
CA TRP A 103 3.87 -7.26 1.08
C TRP A 103 3.18 -8.12 0.03
N LEU A 104 2.75 -7.50 -1.06
CA LEU A 104 1.86 -8.11 -2.04
C LEU A 104 2.57 -8.65 -3.29
N GLY A 105 3.82 -8.24 -3.54
CA GLY A 105 4.49 -8.44 -4.82
C GLY A 105 4.02 -7.46 -5.91
N LEU A 106 4.56 -7.59 -7.12
CA LEU A 106 4.27 -6.68 -8.24
C LEU A 106 2.90 -6.95 -8.89
N SER A 107 2.52 -8.22 -9.02
CA SER A 107 1.34 -8.66 -9.77
C SER A 107 0.02 -7.96 -9.36
N PRO A 108 -0.32 -7.83 -8.07
CA PRO A 108 -1.59 -7.19 -7.67
C PRO A 108 -1.55 -5.66 -7.66
N MET A 109 -0.39 -5.03 -7.85
CA MET A 109 -0.23 -3.57 -7.71
C MET A 109 -1.15 -2.78 -8.65
N PRO A 110 -1.28 -3.10 -9.96
CA PRO A 110 -2.21 -2.39 -10.83
C PRO A 110 -3.67 -2.47 -10.35
N LEU A 111 -4.08 -3.61 -9.79
CA LEU A 111 -5.42 -3.78 -9.23
C LEU A 111 -5.59 -2.94 -7.96
N VAL A 112 -4.58 -2.87 -7.09
CA VAL A 112 -4.60 -2.04 -5.89
C VAL A 112 -4.76 -0.56 -6.25
N LEU A 113 -4.00 -0.06 -7.23
CA LEU A 113 -4.09 1.34 -7.63
C LEU A 113 -5.46 1.68 -8.24
N THR A 114 -5.98 0.80 -9.10
CA THR A 114 -7.28 1.01 -9.75
C THR A 114 -8.44 0.92 -8.75
N THR A 115 -8.42 -0.04 -7.82
CA THR A 115 -9.42 -0.13 -6.74
C THR A 115 -9.37 1.07 -5.81
N ALA A 116 -8.19 1.51 -5.37
CA ALA A 116 -8.05 2.72 -4.56
C ALA A 116 -8.60 3.96 -5.28
N SER A 117 -8.28 4.11 -6.56
CA SER A 117 -8.76 5.23 -7.39
C SER A 117 -10.28 5.19 -7.59
N ALA A 118 -10.86 4.01 -7.83
CA ALA A 118 -12.30 3.84 -7.95
C ALA A 118 -13.02 4.18 -6.65
N LEU A 119 -12.53 3.70 -5.51
CA LEU A 119 -13.09 4.02 -4.19
C LEU A 119 -13.03 5.53 -3.90
N ALA A 120 -11.90 6.17 -4.20
CA ALA A 120 -11.74 7.61 -4.05
C ALA A 120 -12.71 8.40 -4.96
N LEU A 121 -12.90 7.97 -6.21
CA LEU A 121 -13.82 8.60 -7.14
C LEU A 121 -15.28 8.46 -6.67
N VAL A 122 -15.66 7.26 -6.22
CA VAL A 122 -16.99 7.01 -5.63
C VAL A 122 -17.20 7.93 -4.42
N ALA A 123 -16.24 8.02 -3.52
CA ALA A 123 -16.34 8.90 -2.35
C ALA A 123 -16.52 10.38 -2.72
N LEU A 124 -15.83 10.85 -3.77
CA LEU A 124 -15.99 12.21 -4.29
C LEU A 124 -17.40 12.42 -4.88
N MET A 125 -17.95 11.45 -5.61
CA MET A 125 -19.29 11.53 -6.18
C MET A 125 -20.38 11.58 -5.11
N PHE A 126 -20.19 10.87 -3.99
CA PHE A 126 -21.11 10.88 -2.85
C PHE A 126 -20.88 12.04 -1.86
N GLY A 127 -19.96 12.97 -2.17
CA GLY A 127 -19.69 14.14 -1.33
C GLY A 127 -19.02 13.82 0.01
N LEU A 128 -18.42 12.64 0.15
CA LEU A 128 -17.64 12.25 1.34
C LEU A 128 -16.32 13.02 1.43
N GLU A 129 -15.89 13.62 0.31
CA GLU A 129 -14.70 14.46 0.20
C GLU A 129 -15.06 15.86 -0.29
N LYS A 130 -14.42 16.88 0.28
CA LYS A 130 -14.71 18.28 -0.10
C LYS A 130 -14.11 18.60 -1.47
N GLN A 131 -14.98 19.04 -2.39
CA GLN A 131 -14.57 19.52 -3.70
C GLN A 131 -13.58 20.70 -3.56
N GLY A 132 -12.46 20.64 -4.31
CA GLY A 132 -11.41 21.67 -4.29
C GLY A 132 -10.41 21.57 -3.13
N ALA A 133 -10.60 20.64 -2.19
CA ALA A 133 -9.62 20.36 -1.15
C ALA A 133 -8.66 19.23 -1.58
N PRO A 134 -7.40 19.22 -1.11
CA PRO A 134 -6.51 18.08 -1.30
C PRO A 134 -7.16 16.78 -0.82
N LEU A 135 -7.29 15.80 -1.71
CA LEU A 135 -7.89 14.50 -1.44
C LEU A 135 -6.98 13.68 -0.52
N ALA A 136 -7.54 13.13 0.56
CA ALA A 136 -6.85 12.16 1.41
C ALA A 136 -6.87 10.78 0.72
N PHE A 137 -5.87 10.47 -0.09
CA PHE A 137 -5.85 9.22 -0.87
C PHE A 137 -5.41 7.99 -0.04
N GLY A 138 -4.70 8.23 1.08
CA GLY A 138 -4.14 7.19 1.94
C GLY A 138 -5.16 6.15 2.45
N PRO A 139 -6.38 6.53 2.90
CA PRO A 139 -7.41 5.60 3.33
C PRO A 139 -7.89 4.66 2.23
N TYR A 140 -8.15 5.17 1.03
CA TYR A 140 -8.60 4.35 -0.09
C TYR A 140 -7.51 3.39 -0.55
N LEU A 141 -6.26 3.86 -0.57
CA LEU A 141 -5.10 3.02 -0.86
C LEU A 141 -4.90 1.94 0.21
N SER A 142 -5.09 2.28 1.49
CA SER A 142 -4.99 1.34 2.61
C SER A 142 -6.02 0.22 2.52
N VAL A 143 -7.28 0.56 2.18
CA VAL A 143 -8.35 -0.43 1.97
C VAL A 143 -7.99 -1.37 0.81
N ALA A 144 -7.51 -0.82 -0.32
CA ALA A 144 -7.12 -1.62 -1.48
C ALA A 144 -5.94 -2.56 -1.17
N ILE A 145 -4.91 -2.07 -0.46
CA ILE A 145 -3.75 -2.88 -0.05
C ILE A 145 -4.19 -4.02 0.85
N PHE A 146 -4.99 -3.73 1.89
CA PHE A 146 -5.45 -4.75 2.82
C PHE A 146 -6.41 -5.74 2.17
N GLY A 147 -7.29 -5.29 1.27
CA GLY A 147 -8.16 -6.16 0.49
C GLY A 147 -7.38 -7.12 -0.41
N ALA A 148 -6.35 -6.62 -1.11
CA ALA A 148 -5.47 -7.47 -1.91
C ALA A 148 -4.68 -8.47 -1.05
N TRP A 149 -4.26 -8.07 0.16
CA TRP A 149 -3.60 -8.95 1.10
C TRP A 149 -4.52 -10.09 1.56
N LEU A 150 -5.75 -9.76 1.95
CA LEU A 150 -6.76 -10.75 2.33
C LEU A 150 -7.11 -11.69 1.16
N TRP A 151 -7.17 -11.17 -0.07
CA TRP A 151 -7.38 -12.00 -1.24
C TRP A 151 -6.26 -13.02 -1.43
N GLN A 152 -5.00 -12.65 -1.20
CA GLN A 152 -3.89 -13.61 -1.22
C GLN A 152 -3.98 -14.63 -0.10
N MET A 153 -4.44 -14.23 1.08
CA MET A 153 -4.65 -15.13 2.21
C MET A 153 -5.74 -16.17 1.94
N VAL A 154 -6.85 -15.74 1.31
CA VAL A 154 -8.00 -16.62 0.99
C VAL A 154 -7.75 -17.44 -0.27
N GLY A 155 -7.10 -16.86 -1.29
CA GLY A 155 -6.80 -17.51 -2.57
C GLY A 155 -5.52 -18.35 -2.55
N GLY A 156 -4.70 -18.28 -1.50
CA GLY A 156 -3.35 -18.84 -1.44
C GLY A 156 -3.24 -20.31 -1.03
N GLN A 157 -3.71 -21.21 -1.89
CA GLN A 157 -3.01 -22.46 -2.27
C GLN A 157 -3.24 -22.72 -3.77
N ALA A 158 -2.78 -21.82 -4.63
CA ALA A 158 -2.66 -22.07 -6.07
C ALA A 158 -1.24 -21.75 -6.53
#